data_AF-A0A4U0Z511-F1
#
_entry.id   AF-A0A4U0Z511-F1
#
_cell.length_a   1.000
_cell.length_b   1.000
_cell.length_c   1.000
_cell.angle_alpha   90.00
_cell.angle_beta   90.00
_cell.angle_gamma   90.00
#
_symmetry.space_group_name_H-M   'P 1'
#
loop_
_entity.id
_entity.type
_entity.pdbx_description
1 polymer ?
#
loop_
_entity_poly.entity_id
_entity_poly.type
_entity_poly.pdbx_seq_one_letter_code
_entity_poly.pdbx_strand_id
1 'polypeptide(L)'
;MTTSLDVSEKLPKGLVEVYSQIHGIAEELRVPLLIVGATARDIILVHGYNAAIERGTKDVDFGIEVQNWAHYEVLRTALIEAGFTPHSKKAHQLDTTDSDGLPWEIDLIPFGGVSDDNDQIAWPPKQDFVMSVLGFDEVYQNAWDVTLSKG
;
A
#
# COMPACT_ATOMS: atom_id res chain seq x y z
N MET A 1 18.03 7.80 12.81
CA MET A 1 17.08 8.93 12.87
C MET A 1 16.02 8.60 11.84
N THR A 2 14.76 8.48 12.26
CA THR A 2 13.67 8.29 11.31
C THR A 2 13.27 9.66 10.77
N THR A 3 13.18 9.80 9.46
CA THR A 3 12.70 11.05 8.83
C THR A 3 11.18 11.01 8.82
N SER A 4 10.54 12.06 9.31
CA SER A 4 9.08 12.17 9.34
C SER A 4 8.59 13.33 8.47
N LEU A 5 7.49 13.14 7.75
CA LEU A 5 6.85 14.16 6.93
C LEU A 5 5.34 14.27 7.24
N ASP A 6 4.87 15.49 7.47
CA ASP A 6 3.45 15.78 7.65
C ASP A 6 2.85 16.37 6.36
N VAL A 7 1.91 15.64 5.77
CA VAL A 7 1.17 16.05 4.56
C VAL A 7 -0.34 16.15 4.80
N SER A 8 -0.75 16.31 6.06
CA SER A 8 -2.14 16.58 6.42
C SER A 8 -2.69 17.77 5.64
N GLU A 9 -3.94 17.63 5.19
CA GLU A 9 -4.65 18.59 4.34
C GLU A 9 -4.06 18.84 2.93
N LYS A 10 -2.94 18.19 2.57
CA LYS A 10 -2.29 18.40 1.26
C LYS A 10 -2.72 17.41 0.18
N LEU A 11 -3.40 16.33 0.56
CA LEU A 11 -3.81 15.26 -0.34
C LEU A 11 -5.33 15.23 -0.58
N PRO A 12 -5.79 14.67 -1.72
CA PRO A 12 -7.21 14.50 -1.99
C PRO A 12 -7.93 13.71 -0.87
N LYS A 13 -9.14 14.15 -0.50
CA LYS A 13 -9.90 13.54 0.62
C LYS A 13 -10.17 12.05 0.44
N GLY A 14 -10.53 11.63 -0.78
CA GLY A 14 -10.76 10.23 -1.13
C GLY A 14 -9.49 9.37 -0.97
N LEU A 15 -8.32 9.93 -1.32
CA LEU A 15 -7.04 9.26 -1.11
C LEU A 15 -6.78 9.05 0.38
N VAL A 16 -6.87 10.11 1.19
CA VAL A 16 -6.67 10.03 2.64
C VAL A 16 -7.64 9.03 3.28
N GLU A 17 -8.88 8.96 2.80
CA GLU A 17 -9.88 8.01 3.26
C GLU A 17 -9.48 6.56 3.00
N VAL A 18 -9.11 6.22 1.77
CA VAL A 18 -8.69 4.86 1.41
C VAL A 18 -7.44 4.45 2.21
N TYR A 19 -6.43 5.33 2.31
CA TYR A 19 -5.24 5.07 3.12
C TYR A 19 -5.59 4.86 4.60
N SER A 20 -6.50 5.67 5.15
CA SER A 20 -6.91 5.57 6.56
C SER A 20 -7.65 4.27 6.87
N GLN A 21 -8.54 3.81 5.96
CA GLN A 21 -9.25 2.54 6.12
C GLN A 21 -8.29 1.35 6.12
N ILE A 22 -7.37 1.31 5.15
CA ILE A 22 -6.39 0.23 5.02
C ILE A 22 -5.41 0.23 6.19
N HIS A 23 -4.92 1.42 6.58
CA HIS A 23 -4.02 1.58 7.74
C HIS A 23 -4.67 1.09 9.04
N GLY A 24 -5.92 1.47 9.31
CA GLY A 24 -6.63 1.03 10.51
C GLY A 24 -6.73 -0.50 10.60
N ILE A 25 -7.11 -1.17 9.51
CA ILE A 25 -7.20 -2.63 9.45
C ILE A 25 -5.82 -3.28 9.61
N ALA A 26 -4.80 -2.74 8.95
CA ALA A 26 -3.44 -3.25 9.05
C ALA A 26 -2.85 -3.07 10.46
N GLU A 27 -3.09 -1.93 11.13
CA GLU A 27 -2.68 -1.70 12.51
C GLU A 27 -3.34 -2.68 13.49
N GLU A 28 -4.65 -2.93 13.34
CA GLU A 28 -5.38 -3.92 14.16
C GLU A 28 -4.77 -5.32 14.03
N LEU A 29 -4.33 -5.67 12.83
CA LEU A 29 -3.70 -6.95 12.52
C LEU A 29 -2.19 -6.96 12.77
N ARG A 30 -1.58 -5.81 13.13
CA ARG A 30 -0.14 -5.61 13.25
C ARG A 30 0.65 -5.97 11.99
N VAL A 31 0.09 -5.61 10.84
CA VAL A 31 0.71 -5.78 9.53
C VAL A 31 1.37 -4.46 9.12
N PRO A 32 2.71 -4.40 9.00
CA PRO A 32 3.38 -3.20 8.54
C PRO A 32 3.04 -2.86 7.09
N LEU A 33 2.78 -1.57 6.86
CA LEU A 33 2.50 -1.02 5.54
C LEU A 33 3.64 -0.09 5.09
N LEU A 34 3.94 -0.14 3.80
CA LEU A 34 4.81 0.79 3.12
C LEU A 34 4.04 1.44 1.97
N ILE A 35 3.97 2.76 1.94
CA ILE A 35 3.47 3.48 0.77
C ILE A 35 4.53 3.38 -0.32
N VAL A 36 4.18 2.82 -1.48
CA VAL A 36 5.10 2.70 -2.62
C VAL A 36 4.50 3.37 -3.86
N GLY A 37 5.11 3.15 -5.02
CA GLY A 37 4.58 3.60 -6.30
C GLY A 37 4.57 5.12 -6.46
N ALA A 38 3.64 5.60 -7.30
CA ALA A 38 3.58 7.00 -7.69
C ALA A 38 3.24 7.92 -6.50
N THR A 39 2.33 7.48 -5.62
CA THR A 39 1.91 8.25 -4.45
C THR A 39 3.08 8.53 -3.50
N ALA A 40 3.93 7.53 -3.21
CA ALA A 40 5.11 7.73 -2.37
C ALA A 40 6.08 8.76 -2.98
N ARG A 41 6.36 8.64 -4.28
CA ARG A 41 7.20 9.59 -5.02
C ARG A 41 6.64 11.00 -4.94
N ASP A 42 5.34 11.17 -5.17
CA ASP A 42 4.71 12.48 -5.24
C ASP A 42 4.67 13.14 -3.86
N ILE A 43 4.39 12.38 -2.79
CA ILE A 43 4.53 12.86 -1.40
C ILE A 43 5.94 13.38 -1.13
N ILE A 44 6.97 12.60 -1.46
CA ILE A 44 8.37 12.98 -1.18
C ILE A 44 8.79 14.18 -2.01
N LEU A 45 8.56 14.18 -3.32
CA LEU A 45 9.03 15.25 -4.21
C LEU A 45 8.26 16.56 -3.99
N VAL A 46 6.94 16.51 -3.87
CA VAL A 46 6.10 17.71 -3.75
C VAL A 46 6.12 18.24 -2.33
N HIS A 47 5.92 17.38 -1.33
CA HIS A 47 5.77 17.85 0.05
C HIS A 47 7.07 17.76 0.87
N GLY A 48 8.00 16.88 0.51
CA GLY A 48 9.34 16.81 1.11
C GLY A 48 10.33 17.78 0.48
N TYR A 49 10.30 17.98 -0.85
CA TYR A 49 11.28 18.80 -1.60
C TYR A 49 10.69 19.99 -2.36
N ASN A 50 9.39 20.26 -2.21
CA ASN A 50 8.72 21.44 -2.79
C ASN A 50 8.83 21.53 -4.34
N ALA A 51 8.88 20.37 -5.02
CA ALA A 51 8.94 20.27 -6.47
C ALA A 51 7.60 20.63 -7.13
N ALA A 52 7.66 21.27 -8.32
CA ALA A 52 6.49 21.71 -9.10
C ALA A 52 5.83 20.58 -9.93
N ILE A 53 5.75 19.37 -9.40
CA ILE A 53 5.11 18.23 -10.07
C ILE A 53 3.69 18.09 -9.52
N GLU A 54 2.67 18.13 -10.37
CA GLU A 54 1.31 17.71 -10.03
C GLU A 54 0.91 16.54 -10.94
N ARG A 55 0.85 15.34 -10.37
CA ARG A 55 -0.09 14.32 -10.84
C ARG A 55 -0.71 13.61 -9.65
N GLY A 56 -2.02 13.68 -9.54
CA GLY A 56 -2.79 12.74 -8.71
C GLY A 56 -2.98 11.45 -9.50
N THR A 57 -2.38 10.36 -9.03
CA THR A 57 -2.75 9.01 -9.49
C THR A 57 -3.97 8.55 -8.71
N LYS A 58 -4.76 7.65 -9.31
CA LYS A 58 -5.84 6.96 -8.60
C LYS A 58 -5.38 5.62 -8.02
N ASP A 59 -4.14 5.25 -8.30
CA ASP A 59 -3.58 3.95 -7.93
C ASP A 59 -2.99 4.08 -6.52
N VAL A 60 -3.40 3.17 -5.64
CA VAL A 60 -2.94 3.07 -4.26
C VAL A 60 -2.07 1.82 -4.16
N ASP A 61 -0.76 2.01 -4.06
CA ASP A 61 0.21 0.92 -4.00
C ASP A 61 0.75 0.75 -2.58
N PHE A 62 0.65 -0.46 -2.03
CA PHE A 62 1.24 -0.82 -0.75
C PHE A 62 2.24 -1.97 -0.88
N GLY A 63 3.42 -1.79 -0.27
CA GLY A 63 4.23 -2.90 0.20
C GLY A 63 3.68 -3.39 1.55
N ILE A 64 3.49 -4.70 1.70
CA ILE A 64 2.97 -5.33 2.91
C ILE A 64 4.01 -6.30 3.47
N GLU A 65 4.58 -6.03 4.63
CA GLU A 65 5.54 -6.97 5.24
C GLU A 65 4.77 -8.14 5.87
N VAL A 66 5.02 -9.36 5.39
CA VAL A 66 4.32 -10.56 5.86
C VAL A 66 5.25 -11.72 6.15
N GLN A 67 4.91 -12.52 7.17
CA GLN A 67 5.71 -13.69 7.55
C GLN A 67 5.52 -14.89 6.61
N ASN A 68 4.35 -14.98 5.97
CA ASN A 68 3.97 -16.05 5.06
C ASN A 68 2.64 -15.68 4.36
N TRP A 69 2.23 -16.50 3.39
CA TRP A 69 1.00 -16.29 2.64
C TRP A 69 -0.27 -16.34 3.50
N ALA A 70 -0.31 -17.11 4.59
CA ALA A 70 -1.47 -17.11 5.49
C ALA A 70 -1.63 -15.75 6.21
N HIS A 71 -0.51 -15.12 6.60
CA HIS A 71 -0.52 -13.78 7.17
C HIS A 71 -1.05 -12.73 6.17
N TYR A 72 -0.62 -12.82 4.91
CA TYR A 72 -1.14 -11.98 3.81
C TYR A 72 -2.65 -12.18 3.61
N GLU A 73 -3.12 -13.43 3.59
CA GLU A 73 -4.55 -13.72 3.42
C GLU A 73 -5.40 -13.19 4.58
N VAL A 74 -4.89 -13.16 5.81
CA VAL A 74 -5.61 -12.54 6.94
C VAL A 74 -5.90 -11.06 6.69
N LEU A 75 -4.90 -10.27 6.27
CA LEU A 75 -5.09 -8.86 5.90
C LEU A 75 -6.09 -8.75 4.75
N ARG A 76 -5.86 -9.53 3.69
CA ARG A 76 -6.67 -9.47 2.48
C ARG A 76 -8.15 -9.80 2.76
N THR A 77 -8.41 -10.82 3.58
CA THR A 77 -9.77 -11.17 4.01
C THR A 77 -10.40 -10.07 4.85
N ALA A 78 -9.67 -9.48 5.80
CA ALA A 78 -10.20 -8.39 6.63
C ALA A 78 -10.58 -7.16 5.79
N LEU A 79 -9.76 -6.81 4.80
CA LEU A 79 -10.09 -5.75 3.84
C LEU A 79 -11.37 -6.07 3.06
N ILE A 80 -11.53 -7.32 2.60
CA ILE A 80 -12.75 -7.74 1.89
C ILE A 80 -13.98 -7.67 2.79
N GLU A 81 -13.87 -8.10 4.04
CA GLU A 81 -14.95 -7.99 5.03
C GLU A 81 -15.31 -6.54 5.36
N ALA A 82 -14.35 -5.62 5.24
CA ALA A 82 -14.55 -4.18 5.38
C ALA A 82 -15.18 -3.50 4.15
N GLY A 83 -15.45 -4.25 3.07
CA GLY A 83 -16.16 -3.76 1.88
C GLY A 83 -15.31 -3.58 0.63
N PHE A 84 -14.02 -3.95 0.67
CA PHE A 84 -13.18 -4.01 -0.52
C PHE A 84 -13.56 -5.23 -1.37
N THR A 85 -13.46 -5.12 -2.69
CA THR A 85 -13.81 -6.21 -3.60
C THR A 85 -12.58 -6.76 -4.32
N PRO A 86 -12.36 -8.08 -4.36
CA PRO A 86 -11.28 -8.68 -5.14
C PRO A 86 -11.36 -8.36 -6.62
N HIS A 87 -10.24 -7.94 -7.22
CA HIS A 87 -10.17 -7.82 -8.66
C HIS A 87 -10.25 -9.20 -9.34
N SER A 88 -11.04 -9.31 -10.40
CA SER A 88 -11.37 -10.60 -11.04
C SER A 88 -10.18 -11.33 -11.69
N LYS A 89 -9.09 -10.62 -12.00
CA LYS A 89 -7.93 -11.14 -12.75
C LYS A 89 -6.58 -10.94 -12.09
N LYS A 90 -6.49 -10.06 -11.09
CA LYS A 90 -5.21 -9.67 -10.46
C LYS A 90 -5.27 -10.07 -9.00
N ALA A 91 -4.46 -11.07 -8.61
CA ALA A 91 -4.51 -11.65 -7.26
C ALA A 91 -4.15 -10.64 -6.14
N HIS A 92 -3.30 -9.67 -6.47
CA HIS A 92 -2.82 -8.63 -5.56
C HIS A 92 -3.73 -7.40 -5.47
N GLN A 93 -4.73 -7.27 -6.35
CA GLN A 93 -5.51 -6.04 -6.45
C GLN A 93 -6.87 -6.19 -5.76
N LEU A 94 -7.25 -5.15 -5.01
CA LEU A 94 -8.59 -4.91 -4.49
C LEU A 94 -9.14 -3.61 -5.09
N ASP A 95 -10.46 -3.55 -5.22
CA ASP A 95 -11.18 -2.35 -5.64
C ASP A 95 -12.03 -1.83 -4.46
N THR A 96 -12.19 -0.52 -4.37
CA THR A 96 -13.15 0.11 -3.45
C THR A 96 -13.72 1.39 -4.05
N THR A 97 -14.66 2.01 -3.35
CA THR A 97 -15.22 3.31 -3.69
C THR A 97 -15.21 4.19 -2.44
N ASP A 98 -14.72 5.42 -2.56
CA ASP A 98 -14.73 6.36 -1.44
C ASP A 98 -16.13 6.92 -1.15
N SER A 99 -16.25 7.71 -0.08
CA SER A 99 -17.52 8.35 0.32
C SER A 99 -18.16 9.24 -0.75
N ASP A 100 -17.37 9.76 -1.70
CA ASP A 100 -17.85 10.62 -2.79
C ASP A 100 -18.25 9.80 -4.04
N GLY A 101 -18.13 8.47 -3.99
CA GLY A 101 -18.49 7.59 -5.08
C GLY A 101 -17.38 7.41 -6.13
N LEU A 102 -16.14 7.83 -5.84
CA LEU A 102 -15.03 7.66 -6.76
C LEU A 102 -14.38 6.28 -6.59
N PRO A 103 -14.11 5.57 -7.70
CA PRO A 103 -13.47 4.25 -7.65
C PRO A 103 -11.96 4.37 -7.41
N TRP A 104 -11.43 3.40 -6.68
CA TRP A 104 -10.00 3.27 -6.35
C TRP A 104 -9.54 1.82 -6.60
N GLU A 105 -8.36 1.69 -7.21
CA GLU A 105 -7.64 0.41 -7.37
C GLU A 105 -6.50 0.36 -6.35
N ILE A 106 -6.38 -0.74 -5.62
CA ILE A 106 -5.43 -0.93 -4.53
C ILE A 106 -4.58 -2.15 -4.82
N ASP A 107 -3.28 -1.93 -5.03
CA ASP A 107 -2.31 -3.01 -5.22
C ASP A 107 -1.62 -3.34 -3.89
N LEU A 108 -1.81 -4.58 -3.43
CA LEU A 108 -1.23 -5.13 -2.21
C LEU A 108 -0.06 -6.06 -2.57
N ILE A 109 1.16 -5.58 -2.42
CA ILE A 109 2.38 -6.31 -2.79
C ILE A 109 3.05 -6.86 -1.52
N PRO A 110 2.93 -8.17 -1.24
CA PRO A 110 3.54 -8.74 -0.05
C PRO A 110 5.05 -8.93 -0.22
N PHE A 111 5.83 -8.70 0.83
CA PHE A 111 7.27 -8.97 0.86
C PHE A 111 7.66 -9.56 2.23
N GLY A 112 8.94 -9.91 2.41
CA GLY A 112 9.45 -10.53 3.63
C GLY A 112 9.41 -12.06 3.54
N GLY A 113 8.76 -12.72 4.49
CA GLY A 113 8.75 -14.20 4.59
C GLY A 113 8.05 -14.96 3.45
N VAL A 114 7.50 -14.25 2.46
CA VAL A 114 6.91 -14.81 1.24
C VAL A 114 7.85 -14.81 0.03
N SER A 115 8.94 -14.04 0.05
CA SER A 115 9.89 -13.99 -1.05
C SER A 115 10.89 -15.15 -1.00
N ASP A 116 11.33 -15.58 -2.18
CA ASP A 116 12.38 -16.58 -2.34
C ASP A 116 13.79 -15.95 -2.26
N ASP A 117 14.83 -16.78 -2.40
CA ASP A 117 16.23 -16.37 -2.34
C ASP A 117 16.65 -15.39 -3.47
N ASN A 118 15.78 -15.13 -4.45
CA ASN A 118 15.99 -14.19 -5.56
C ASN A 118 15.11 -12.94 -5.45
N ASP A 119 14.55 -12.67 -4.27
CA ASP A 119 13.61 -11.58 -4.01
C ASP A 119 12.38 -11.64 -4.94
N GLN A 120 11.85 -12.85 -5.19
CA GLN A 120 10.65 -13.06 -5.98
C GLN A 120 9.52 -13.62 -5.15
N ILE A 121 8.30 -13.18 -5.45
CA ILE A 121 7.06 -13.73 -4.92
C ILE A 121 6.25 -14.34 -6.07
N ALA A 122 5.54 -15.43 -5.77
CA ALA A 122 4.61 -16.07 -6.69
C ALA A 122 3.27 -16.30 -5.99
N TRP A 123 2.22 -15.60 -6.42
CA TRP A 123 0.94 -15.65 -5.70
C TRP A 123 0.30 -17.04 -5.75
N PRO A 124 -0.16 -17.59 -4.62
CA PRO A 124 -0.85 -18.87 -4.57
C PRO A 124 -2.26 -18.78 -5.21
N PRO A 125 -2.89 -19.93 -5.53
CA PRO A 125 -2.33 -21.27 -5.45
C PRO A 125 -1.53 -21.68 -6.69
N LYS A 126 -1.68 -20.96 -7.80
CA LYS A 126 -1.09 -21.34 -9.09
C LYS A 126 0.38 -20.97 -9.22
N GLN A 127 0.83 -19.92 -8.53
CA GLN A 127 2.21 -19.42 -8.59
C GLN A 127 2.64 -19.05 -10.02
N ASP A 128 1.70 -18.73 -10.91
CA ASP A 128 1.92 -18.38 -12.31
C ASP A 128 2.17 -16.87 -12.50
N PHE A 129 1.79 -16.05 -11.53
CA PHE A 129 2.15 -14.63 -11.48
C PHE A 129 3.32 -14.41 -10.53
N VAL A 130 4.49 -14.13 -11.11
CA VAL A 130 5.75 -13.88 -10.40
C VAL A 130 6.10 -12.41 -10.47
N MET A 131 6.47 -11.83 -9.33
CA MET A 131 6.93 -10.44 -9.23
C MET A 131 8.22 -10.38 -8.42
N SER A 132 9.14 -9.50 -8.81
CA SER A 132 10.28 -9.18 -7.96
C SER A 132 9.89 -8.13 -6.92
N VAL A 133 10.28 -8.39 -5.68
CA VAL A 133 10.19 -7.47 -4.53
C VAL A 133 11.59 -7.05 -4.07
N LEU A 134 12.58 -7.12 -4.97
CA LEU A 134 13.95 -6.72 -4.70
C LEU A 134 14.00 -5.31 -4.12
N GLY A 135 14.64 -5.20 -2.95
CA GLY A 135 14.83 -3.93 -2.24
C GLY A 135 13.66 -3.52 -1.34
N PHE A 136 12.53 -4.25 -1.29
CA PHE A 136 11.43 -3.89 -0.39
C PHE A 136 11.84 -3.92 1.08
N ASP A 137 12.62 -4.93 1.52
CA ASP A 137 13.14 -4.98 2.89
C ASP A 137 14.06 -3.80 3.21
N GLU A 138 14.94 -3.42 2.27
CA GLU A 138 15.85 -2.28 2.44
C GLU A 138 15.07 -0.95 2.49
N VAL A 139 14.10 -0.77 1.59
CA VAL A 139 13.26 0.43 1.56
C VAL A 139 12.44 0.53 2.84
N TYR A 140 11.85 -0.56 3.33
CA TYR A 140 11.07 -0.56 4.57
C TYR A 140 11.91 -0.12 5.77
N GLN A 141 13.14 -0.61 5.89
CA GLN A 141 14.06 -0.24 6.98
C GLN A 141 14.52 1.23 6.95
N ASN A 142 14.44 1.87 5.77
CA ASN A 142 14.90 3.25 5.55
C ASN A 142 13.75 4.21 5.19
N ALA A 143 12.51 3.74 5.31
CA ALA A 143 11.33 4.50 4.93
C ALA A 143 11.15 5.75 5.80
N TRP A 144 10.44 6.74 5.25
CA TRP A 144 10.02 7.91 6.00
C TRP A 144 8.66 7.64 6.63
N ASP A 145 8.49 8.08 7.88
CA ASP A 145 7.18 8.10 8.50
C ASP A 145 6.37 9.25 7.89
N VAL A 146 5.14 8.97 7.46
CA VAL A 146 4.26 9.99 6.86
C VAL A 146 2.99 10.11 7.69
N THR A 147 2.66 11.33 8.10
CA THR A 147 1.37 11.64 8.72
C THR A 147 0.39 12.12 7.66
N LEU A 148 -0.76 11.44 7.59
CA LEU A 148 -1.87 11.72 6.69
C LEU A 148 -3.12 11.90 7.56
N SER A 149 -3.67 13.11 7.64
CA SER A 149 -4.98 13.31 8.27
C SER A 149 -5.89 14.22 7.45
N LYS A 150 -7.20 13.96 7.57
CA LYS A 150 -8.22 14.96 7.22
C LYS A 150 -8.13 16.09 8.26
N GLY A 151 -8.17 17.34 7.82
CA GLY A 151 -8.45 18.49 8.68
C GLY A 151 -9.91 18.55 9.09
#